data_AF-A0A0Q0H2A1-F1
#
_entry.id   AF-A0A0Q0H2A1-F1
#
_cell.length_a   1.000
_cell.length_b   1.000
_cell.length_c   1.000
_cell.angle_alpha   90.00
_cell.angle_beta   90.00
_cell.angle_gamma   90.00
#
_symmetry.space_group_name_H-M   'P 1'
#
loop_
_entity.id
_entity.type
_entity.pdbx_description
1 polymer ?
#
loop_
_entity_poly.entity_id
_entity_poly.type
_entity_poly.pdbx_seq_one_letter_code
_entity_poly.pdbx_strand_id
1 'polypeptide(L)'
;MEEYDFSKVPLWDGTENSFEIIADKVNGRIPTTKLEHWEHFTALLESPFFNRPRTQVVYRGHRRFDWSLMPTLARVASNGIINEDLATNQLDIFKKAVRGRLSDNQLVLDGEEDELWSVGQHHGLLTPLLDWTFSPFVALFFAFSKEDSEDEQDNPYRAIYVLNKTFIADDSLCPDIRLIEPKKDDHGRLVNQAGLFTYSPYDSTIEAKLADTLSDEKFEDDELRNADENEQSRIIAKYICKIYIKNEDREGCLRHLRRMNVHHASLFPDLIGASEHCNLLIAEDQRQAEIDRAGSEAAKLKESSETLEVSQTKPSNIIYDLDRNEVDLFVSILTSVSDKPIEAGRIQVVSEKLASSFIELKSVDWHKRETILSQMRSKARVILRKFGVSSSIRDSVIDQIISIIVQREHTRSQDELSPNETSPKERSMEVEAI
;
A
#
# COMPACT_ATOMS: atom_id res chain seq x y z
N MET A 1 -0.69 -0.31 18.33
CA MET A 1 -0.29 0.95 17.67
C MET A 1 -1.60 1.63 17.34
N GLU A 2 -1.85 2.84 17.83
CA GLU A 2 -3.09 3.55 17.48
C GLU A 2 -3.17 3.70 15.96
N GLU A 3 -4.35 3.47 15.41
CA GLU A 3 -4.61 3.54 13.97
C GLU A 3 -4.41 4.99 13.51
N TYR A 4 -3.69 5.18 12.41
CA TYR A 4 -3.41 6.51 11.89
C TYR A 4 -4.71 7.18 11.43
N ASP A 5 -4.99 8.36 11.98
CA ASP A 5 -6.25 9.08 11.71
C ASP A 5 -6.16 9.92 10.43
N PHE A 6 -6.58 9.33 9.30
CA PHE A 6 -6.64 10.02 8.01
C PHE A 6 -7.74 11.09 7.92
N SER A 7 -8.63 11.24 8.91
CA SER A 7 -9.63 12.31 8.90
C SER A 7 -9.00 13.69 9.09
N LYS A 8 -7.83 13.75 9.74
CA LYS A 8 -7.00 14.95 9.91
C LYS A 8 -6.23 15.37 8.67
N VAL A 9 -6.11 14.48 7.67
CA VAL A 9 -5.44 14.83 6.41
C VAL A 9 -6.43 15.55 5.51
N PRO A 10 -6.16 16.79 5.08
CA PRO A 10 -7.06 17.53 4.19
C PRO A 10 -7.16 16.88 2.81
N LEU A 11 -8.36 16.89 2.23
CA LEU A 11 -8.61 16.48 0.85
C LEU A 11 -8.15 17.60 -0.09
N TRP A 12 -7.39 17.25 -1.13
CA TRP A 12 -7.00 18.20 -2.17
C TRP A 12 -8.21 18.80 -2.89
N ASP A 13 -8.39 20.10 -2.75
CA ASP A 13 -9.47 20.89 -3.34
C ASP A 13 -9.05 21.68 -4.59
N GLY A 14 -7.81 21.53 -5.04
CA GLY A 14 -7.23 22.30 -6.15
C GLY A 14 -6.45 23.56 -5.70
N THR A 15 -6.41 23.84 -4.40
CA THR A 15 -5.75 25.02 -3.83
C THR A 15 -4.69 24.64 -2.80
N GLU A 16 -3.73 25.55 -2.59
CA GLU A 16 -2.67 25.39 -1.59
C GLU A 16 -3.17 25.33 -0.14
N ASN A 17 -4.43 25.71 0.12
CA ASN A 17 -5.03 25.60 1.44
C ASN A 17 -5.33 24.14 1.83
N SER A 18 -5.16 23.19 0.90
CA SER A 18 -5.34 21.76 1.13
C SER A 18 -4.13 21.07 1.78
N PHE A 19 -3.25 21.79 2.48
CA PHE A 19 -2.08 21.23 3.16
C PHE A 19 -2.11 21.50 4.65
N GLU A 20 -1.88 20.45 5.44
CA GLU A 20 -1.72 20.55 6.89
C GLU A 20 -0.49 19.78 7.36
N ILE A 21 0.23 20.34 8.34
CA ILE A 21 1.30 19.64 9.05
C ILE A 21 0.71 18.78 10.16
N ILE A 22 0.74 17.47 9.97
CA ILE A 22 0.33 16.52 11.00
C ILE A 22 1.58 16.04 11.73
N ALA A 23 1.81 16.63 12.91
CA ALA A 23 2.98 16.34 13.73
C ALA A 23 2.89 14.95 14.37
N ASP A 24 3.25 13.92 13.62
CA ASP A 24 3.23 12.52 14.04
C ASP A 24 4.50 11.77 13.61
N LYS A 25 4.61 10.48 13.99
CA LYS A 25 5.77 9.65 13.65
C LYS A 25 5.87 9.28 12.17
N VAL A 26 4.80 9.41 11.41
CA VAL A 26 4.70 9.02 9.99
C VAL A 26 5.09 10.16 9.06
N ASN A 27 4.75 11.39 9.41
CA ASN A 27 4.94 12.58 8.59
C ASN A 27 6.01 13.52 9.14
N GLY A 28 6.35 13.41 10.42
CA GLY A 28 7.24 14.34 11.09
C GLY A 28 6.65 15.75 11.04
N ARG A 29 7.25 16.63 10.26
CA ARG A 29 6.78 18.02 10.04
C ARG A 29 6.47 18.32 8.57
N ILE A 30 6.33 17.30 7.74
CA ILE A 30 6.05 17.49 6.31
C ILE A 30 4.57 17.78 6.11
N PRO A 31 4.20 18.88 5.42
CA PRO A 31 2.82 19.15 5.06
C PRO A 31 2.23 18.04 4.19
N THR A 32 1.00 17.65 4.51
CA THR A 32 0.32 16.53 3.86
C THR A 32 -1.03 16.94 3.26
N THR A 33 -1.38 16.27 2.17
CA THR A 33 -2.70 16.33 1.54
C THR A 33 -3.08 14.92 1.07
N LYS A 34 -4.36 14.69 0.73
CA LYS A 34 -4.80 13.41 0.17
C LYS A 34 -5.64 13.53 -1.10
N LEU A 35 -5.61 12.47 -1.89
CA LEU A 35 -6.47 12.19 -3.02
C LEU A 35 -7.29 10.93 -2.74
N GLU A 36 -8.61 11.00 -2.96
CA GLU A 36 -9.50 9.83 -2.85
C GLU A 36 -9.33 8.82 -3.99
N HIS A 37 -8.70 9.23 -5.10
CA HIS A 37 -8.45 8.36 -6.25
C HIS A 37 -7.20 8.78 -7.03
N TRP A 38 -6.49 7.82 -7.62
CA TRP A 38 -5.28 8.08 -8.40
C TRP A 38 -5.55 8.90 -9.67
N GLU A 39 -6.76 8.84 -10.22
CA GLU A 39 -7.15 9.61 -11.41
C GLU A 39 -7.10 11.13 -11.20
N HIS A 40 -7.26 11.59 -9.96
CA HIS A 40 -7.16 13.01 -9.62
C HIS A 40 -5.72 13.53 -9.62
N PHE A 41 -4.72 12.64 -9.74
CA PHE A 41 -3.31 13.01 -9.67
C PHE A 41 -2.91 13.95 -10.81
N THR A 42 -3.38 13.72 -12.04
CA THR A 42 -3.11 14.63 -13.16
C THR A 42 -3.68 16.02 -12.92
N ALA A 43 -4.92 16.11 -12.42
CA ALA A 43 -5.53 17.41 -12.10
C ALA A 43 -4.77 18.16 -11.00
N LEU A 44 -4.24 17.44 -10.01
CA LEU A 44 -3.35 18.00 -8.99
C LEU A 44 -2.06 18.57 -9.62
N LEU A 45 -1.40 17.81 -10.51
CA LEU A 45 -0.15 18.24 -11.16
C LEU A 45 -0.33 19.48 -12.04
N GLU A 46 -1.47 19.60 -12.71
CA GLU A 46 -1.81 20.77 -13.56
C GLU A 46 -2.24 22.01 -12.76
N SER A 47 -2.40 21.89 -11.43
CA SER A 47 -2.73 23.04 -10.60
C SER A 47 -1.61 24.09 -10.59
N PRO A 48 -1.92 25.39 -10.40
CA PRO A 48 -0.91 26.44 -10.29
C PRO A 48 0.13 26.20 -9.18
N PHE A 49 -0.22 25.43 -8.16
CA PHE A 49 0.67 25.09 -7.06
C PHE A 49 1.80 24.15 -7.48
N PHE A 50 1.49 23.12 -8.28
CA PHE A 50 2.51 22.17 -8.76
C PHE A 50 3.14 22.60 -10.08
N ASN A 51 2.39 23.27 -10.95
CA ASN A 51 2.84 23.75 -12.25
C ASN A 51 3.38 25.20 -12.19
N ARG A 52 4.41 25.42 -11.36
CA ARG A 52 5.02 26.74 -11.16
C ARG A 52 6.15 27.00 -12.17
N PRO A 53 6.13 28.14 -12.91
CA PRO A 53 7.23 28.50 -13.80
C PRO A 53 8.56 28.63 -13.03
N ARG A 54 9.66 28.16 -13.64
CA ARG A 54 11.03 28.22 -13.10
C ARG A 54 11.28 27.41 -11.81
N THR A 55 10.29 26.68 -11.31
CA THR A 55 10.48 25.73 -10.21
C THR A 55 10.56 24.32 -10.79
N GLN A 56 11.63 23.60 -10.47
CA GLN A 56 11.73 22.17 -10.75
C GLN A 56 11.38 21.39 -9.49
N VAL A 57 10.49 20.42 -9.63
CA VAL A 57 10.12 19.49 -8.57
C VAL A 57 10.47 18.06 -8.97
N VAL A 58 10.77 17.24 -7.98
CA VAL A 58 11.05 15.81 -8.14
C VAL A 58 10.19 15.01 -7.19
N TYR A 59 9.93 13.76 -7.54
CA TYR A 59 8.92 12.92 -6.92
C TYR A 59 9.53 11.62 -6.42
N ARG A 60 8.97 11.06 -5.35
CA ARG A 60 9.32 9.72 -4.86
C ARG A 60 8.06 8.97 -4.44
N GLY A 61 7.83 7.82 -5.08
CA GLY A 61 6.68 6.97 -4.81
C GLY A 61 6.96 5.95 -3.71
N HIS A 62 6.11 5.92 -2.70
CA HIS A 62 6.14 4.95 -1.61
C HIS A 62 4.91 4.04 -1.67
N ARG A 63 5.17 2.72 -1.64
CA ARG A 63 4.12 1.70 -1.56
C ARG A 63 3.28 1.86 -0.31
N ARG A 64 3.88 2.24 0.82
CA ARG A 64 3.14 2.44 2.07
C ARG A 64 3.12 3.90 2.51
N PHE A 65 2.00 4.28 3.11
CA PHE A 65 1.79 5.62 3.65
C PHE A 65 2.70 5.93 4.85
N ASP A 66 3.12 4.90 5.60
CA ASP A 66 3.86 4.99 6.86
C ASP A 66 5.39 4.95 6.68
N TRP A 67 5.87 4.92 5.44
CA TRP A 67 7.31 4.92 5.15
C TRP A 67 7.88 6.34 5.10
N SER A 68 8.90 6.59 5.92
CA SER A 68 9.74 7.80 5.90
C SER A 68 10.76 7.79 4.76
N LEU A 69 11.42 8.92 4.52
CA LEU A 69 12.53 9.11 3.58
C LEU A 69 13.83 8.52 4.16
N MET A 70 13.81 7.22 4.43
CA MET A 70 14.90 6.48 5.07
C MET A 70 15.72 5.67 4.05
N PRO A 71 17.01 6.00 3.84
CA PRO A 71 17.91 5.23 2.98
C PRO A 71 18.09 3.80 3.44
N THR A 72 18.62 2.96 2.56
CA THR A 72 18.83 1.54 2.85
C THR A 72 19.92 1.32 3.90
N LEU A 73 20.99 2.13 3.91
CA LEU A 73 22.05 2.04 4.93
C LEU A 73 21.57 2.49 6.30
N ALA A 74 20.71 3.52 6.36
CA ALA A 74 20.13 4.02 7.60
C ALA A 74 19.37 2.92 8.37
N ARG A 75 18.76 1.97 7.68
CA ARG A 75 17.98 0.86 8.27
C ARG A 75 18.82 -0.10 9.11
N VAL A 76 20.13 -0.10 8.93
CA VAL A 76 21.07 -0.91 9.72
C VAL A 76 21.48 -0.16 10.99
N ALA A 77 21.41 1.17 10.99
CA ALA A 77 21.71 1.98 12.16
C ALA A 77 20.57 1.86 13.19
N SER A 78 20.92 1.68 14.46
CA SER A 78 19.95 1.48 15.55
C SER A 78 19.05 2.70 15.79
N ASN A 79 19.55 3.90 15.47
CA ASN A 79 18.83 5.17 15.57
C ASN A 79 18.25 5.65 14.23
N GLY A 80 18.45 4.90 13.14
CA GLY A 80 18.00 5.29 11.80
C GLY A 80 18.76 6.46 11.17
N ILE A 81 19.90 6.86 11.73
CA ILE A 81 20.75 7.95 11.22
C ILE A 81 22.09 7.35 10.78
N ILE A 82 22.55 7.74 9.60
CA ILE A 82 23.81 7.25 9.02
C ILE A 82 24.92 8.12 9.56
N ASN A 83 25.85 7.62 10.36
CA ASN A 83 27.05 8.40 10.66
C ASN A 83 28.08 8.27 9.52
N GLU A 84 29.00 9.24 9.46
CA GLU A 84 30.03 9.30 8.42
C GLU A 84 30.94 8.06 8.41
N ASP A 85 31.27 7.53 9.59
CA ASP A 85 32.08 6.31 9.74
C ASP A 85 31.38 5.10 9.11
N LEU A 86 30.06 4.94 9.29
CA LEU A 86 29.29 3.84 8.72
C LEU A 86 29.26 3.94 7.20
N ALA A 87 28.99 5.14 6.65
CA ALA A 87 29.00 5.36 5.21
C ALA A 87 30.38 5.07 4.60
N THR A 88 31.44 5.60 5.21
CA THR A 88 32.83 5.42 4.77
C THR A 88 33.23 3.94 4.80
N ASN A 89 32.97 3.25 5.92
CA ASN A 89 33.27 1.83 6.05
C ASN A 89 32.52 0.98 5.01
N GLN A 90 31.23 1.27 4.79
CA GLN A 90 30.42 0.56 3.80
C GLN A 90 30.98 0.76 2.38
N LEU A 91 31.35 1.99 2.03
CA LEU A 91 31.95 2.29 0.74
C LEU A 91 33.31 1.61 0.56
N ASP A 92 34.15 1.59 1.59
CA ASP A 92 35.46 0.94 1.55
C ASP A 92 35.37 -0.57 1.36
N ILE A 93 34.41 -1.22 2.03
CA ILE A 93 34.11 -2.64 1.83
C ILE A 93 33.68 -2.87 0.39
N PHE A 94 32.78 -2.02 -0.14
CA PHE A 94 32.31 -2.13 -1.51
C PHE A 94 33.43 -1.91 -2.52
N LYS A 95 34.23 -0.84 -2.39
CA LYS A 95 35.44 -0.54 -3.19
C LYS A 95 36.36 -1.77 -3.28
N LYS A 96 36.61 -2.47 -2.17
CA LYS A 96 37.43 -3.70 -2.14
C LYS A 96 36.73 -4.87 -2.84
N ALA A 97 35.43 -5.04 -2.64
CA ALA A 97 34.65 -6.14 -3.18
C ALA A 97 34.45 -6.05 -4.71
N VAL A 98 34.36 -4.85 -5.29
CA VAL A 98 34.13 -4.67 -6.73
C VAL A 98 35.41 -4.67 -7.57
N ARG A 99 36.60 -4.62 -6.96
CA ARG A 99 37.89 -4.68 -7.68
C ARG A 99 37.94 -5.89 -8.62
N GLY A 100 38.24 -5.62 -9.89
CA GLY A 100 38.31 -6.63 -10.95
C GLY A 100 36.96 -7.17 -11.43
N ARG A 101 35.83 -6.59 -10.97
CA ARG A 101 34.47 -6.96 -11.38
C ARG A 101 33.75 -5.84 -12.16
N LEU A 102 34.27 -4.62 -12.11
CA LEU A 102 33.74 -3.49 -12.87
C LEU A 102 34.32 -3.48 -14.29
N SER A 103 33.47 -3.10 -15.25
CA SER A 103 33.88 -2.78 -16.62
C SER A 103 34.74 -1.51 -16.65
N ASP A 104 34.38 -0.51 -15.83
CA ASP A 104 35.14 0.72 -15.62
C ASP A 104 35.83 0.72 -14.24
N ASN A 105 37.12 0.42 -14.23
CA ASN A 105 37.92 0.44 -13.00
C ASN A 105 38.15 1.86 -12.45
N GLN A 106 37.85 2.93 -13.21
CA GLN A 106 37.99 4.31 -12.73
C GLN A 106 37.01 4.61 -11.60
N LEU A 107 35.86 3.92 -11.55
CA LEU A 107 34.85 4.06 -10.49
C LEU A 107 35.36 3.76 -9.07
N VAL A 108 36.49 3.05 -8.93
CA VAL A 108 37.06 2.70 -7.61
C VAL A 108 38.16 3.69 -7.20
N LEU A 109 38.50 4.64 -8.07
CA LEU A 109 39.46 5.69 -7.77
C LEU A 109 38.83 6.76 -6.87
N ASP A 110 39.68 7.49 -6.16
CA ASP A 110 39.24 8.59 -5.31
C ASP A 110 38.67 9.73 -6.18
N GLY A 111 37.54 10.29 -5.76
CA GLY A 111 36.79 11.32 -6.49
C GLY A 111 35.61 10.80 -7.31
N GLU A 112 35.41 9.48 -7.41
CA GLU A 112 34.27 8.84 -8.10
C GLU A 112 33.29 8.17 -7.10
N GLU A 113 33.36 8.51 -5.82
CA GLU A 113 32.54 7.91 -4.76
C GLU A 113 31.03 7.98 -5.06
N ASP A 114 30.59 9.08 -5.66
CA ASP A 114 29.18 9.31 -5.99
C ASP A 114 28.66 8.37 -7.08
N GLU A 115 29.45 8.20 -8.13
CA GLU A 115 29.15 7.25 -9.20
C GLU A 115 29.19 5.82 -8.65
N LEU A 116 30.14 5.52 -7.76
CA LEU A 116 30.25 4.21 -7.14
C LEU A 116 29.05 3.89 -6.22
N TRP A 117 28.55 4.89 -5.47
CA TRP A 117 27.32 4.74 -4.70
C TRP A 117 26.10 4.49 -5.59
N SER A 118 25.98 5.22 -6.70
CA SER A 118 24.92 5.04 -7.70
C SER A 118 24.93 3.62 -8.28
N VAL A 119 26.11 3.13 -8.70
CA VAL A 119 26.28 1.74 -9.17
C VAL A 119 25.92 0.74 -8.06
N GLY A 120 26.38 0.99 -6.84
CA GLY A 120 26.04 0.17 -5.67
C GLY A 120 24.53 0.07 -5.45
N GLN A 121 23.82 1.20 -5.44
CA GLN A 121 22.35 1.28 -5.29
C GLN A 121 21.65 0.33 -6.28
N HIS A 122 22.04 0.40 -7.55
CA HIS A 122 21.43 -0.39 -8.62
C HIS A 122 21.64 -1.90 -8.47
N HIS A 123 22.74 -2.30 -7.81
CA HIS A 123 23.07 -3.69 -7.51
C HIS A 123 22.66 -4.14 -6.10
N GLY A 124 21.87 -3.33 -5.39
CA GLY A 124 21.31 -3.69 -4.08
C GLY A 124 22.24 -3.44 -2.89
N LEU A 125 23.29 -2.62 -3.05
CA LEU A 125 24.10 -2.15 -1.93
C LEU A 125 23.23 -1.33 -0.98
N LEU A 126 23.51 -1.43 0.32
CA LEU A 126 22.95 -0.50 1.30
C LEU A 126 23.72 0.81 1.20
N THR A 127 23.03 1.91 0.90
CA THR A 127 23.63 3.22 0.57
C THR A 127 23.02 4.35 1.41
N PRO A 128 23.67 5.51 1.47
CA PRO A 128 23.09 6.74 2.02
C PRO A 128 22.17 7.50 1.05
N LEU A 129 21.87 6.93 -0.13
CA LEU A 129 21.11 7.61 -1.17
C LEU A 129 19.60 7.37 -1.04
N LEU A 130 18.81 8.36 -1.47
CA LEU A 130 17.41 8.20 -1.82
C LEU A 130 17.16 8.50 -3.28
N ASP A 131 16.40 7.63 -3.93
CA ASP A 131 15.97 7.77 -5.32
C ASP A 131 14.80 8.75 -5.46
N TRP A 132 14.95 9.69 -6.37
CA TRP A 132 13.89 10.59 -6.82
C TRP A 132 13.75 10.45 -8.33
N THR A 133 12.62 10.91 -8.86
CA THR A 133 12.37 10.96 -10.30
C THR A 133 11.79 12.32 -10.70
N PHE A 134 12.19 12.83 -11.86
CA PHE A 134 11.54 14.00 -12.47
C PHE A 134 10.11 13.69 -12.95
N SER A 135 9.76 12.42 -13.14
CA SER A 135 8.46 12.02 -13.66
C SER A 135 7.47 11.70 -12.53
N PRO A 136 6.39 12.47 -12.37
CA PRO A 136 5.38 12.17 -11.35
C PRO A 136 4.70 10.81 -11.59
N PHE A 137 4.56 10.38 -12.85
CA PHE A 137 3.97 9.09 -13.20
C PHE A 137 4.92 7.91 -12.93
N VAL A 138 6.24 8.12 -12.98
CA VAL A 138 7.21 7.11 -12.52
C VAL A 138 7.11 6.96 -10.99
N ALA A 139 6.97 8.07 -10.25
CA ALA A 139 6.71 7.98 -8.81
C ALA A 139 5.38 7.27 -8.50
N LEU A 140 4.30 7.59 -9.24
CA LEU A 140 3.03 6.88 -9.11
C LEU A 140 3.19 5.37 -9.39
N PHE A 141 3.97 4.99 -10.41
CA PHE A 141 4.31 3.60 -10.68
C PHE A 141 5.02 2.95 -9.49
N PHE A 142 6.04 3.59 -8.90
CA PHE A 142 6.72 3.04 -7.72
C PHE A 142 5.80 2.89 -6.51
N ALA A 143 4.84 3.81 -6.35
CA ALA A 143 3.85 3.75 -5.29
C ALA A 143 2.86 2.58 -5.47
N PHE A 144 2.49 2.23 -6.71
CA PHE A 144 1.46 1.21 -6.99
C PHE A 144 2.00 -0.12 -7.54
N SER A 145 3.27 -0.23 -7.97
CA SER A 145 3.80 -1.41 -8.67
C SER A 145 3.76 -2.70 -7.86
N LYS A 146 3.88 -2.64 -6.54
CA LYS A 146 3.88 -3.81 -5.65
C LYS A 146 2.55 -3.93 -4.90
N GLU A 147 2.03 -5.16 -4.82
CA GLU A 147 0.86 -5.48 -4.01
C GLU A 147 1.17 -5.37 -2.51
N ASP A 148 0.13 -5.26 -1.68
CA ASP A 148 0.29 -5.39 -0.23
C ASP A 148 0.41 -6.87 0.15
N SER A 149 1.25 -7.16 1.15
CA SER A 149 1.32 -8.50 1.74
C SER A 149 0.16 -8.69 2.71
N GLU A 150 -0.39 -9.91 2.78
CA GLU A 150 -1.41 -10.29 3.76
C GLU A 150 -0.87 -10.30 5.20
N ASP A 151 0.45 -10.38 5.36
CA ASP A 151 1.12 -10.44 6.66
C ASP A 151 1.55 -9.04 7.16
N GLU A 152 1.29 -8.00 6.37
CA GLU A 152 1.57 -6.62 6.74
C GLU A 152 0.35 -5.95 7.40
N GLN A 153 0.59 -4.86 8.13
CA GLN A 153 -0.49 -4.01 8.64
C GLN A 153 -1.29 -3.41 7.48
N ASP A 154 -2.51 -2.93 7.76
CA ASP A 154 -3.30 -2.32 6.71
C ASP A 154 -2.61 -1.10 6.09
N ASN A 155 -2.84 -0.90 4.80
CA ASN A 155 -2.21 0.13 3.98
C ASN A 155 -3.27 0.90 3.16
N PRO A 156 -4.11 1.71 3.80
CA PRO A 156 -5.24 2.37 3.13
C PRO A 156 -4.82 3.40 2.08
N TYR A 157 -3.58 3.91 2.15
CA TYR A 157 -3.03 4.90 1.21
C TYR A 157 -1.65 4.50 0.69
N ARG A 158 -1.37 4.86 -0.56
CA ARG A 158 -0.02 5.03 -1.10
C ARG A 158 0.45 6.44 -0.80
N ALA A 159 1.76 6.70 -0.92
CA ALA A 159 2.29 8.04 -0.73
C ALA A 159 3.20 8.45 -1.89
N ILE A 160 3.17 9.74 -2.23
CA ILE A 160 4.14 10.37 -3.11
C ILE A 160 4.73 11.56 -2.37
N TYR A 161 6.04 11.56 -2.20
CA TYR A 161 6.77 12.74 -1.74
C TYR A 161 7.06 13.62 -2.94
N VAL A 162 6.92 14.93 -2.76
CA VAL A 162 7.30 15.96 -3.73
C VAL A 162 8.33 16.85 -3.08
N LEU A 163 9.44 17.05 -3.76
CA LEU A 163 10.57 17.86 -3.29
C LEU A 163 10.88 18.94 -4.33
N ASN A 164 11.04 20.18 -3.87
CA ASN A 164 11.46 21.29 -4.71
C ASN A 164 12.97 21.20 -4.97
N LYS A 165 13.33 20.66 -6.12
CA LYS A 165 14.72 20.50 -6.54
C LYS A 165 15.43 21.84 -6.65
N THR A 166 14.76 22.88 -7.16
CA THR A 166 15.37 24.22 -7.30
C THR A 166 15.82 24.77 -5.95
N PHE A 167 15.04 24.52 -4.90
CA PHE A 167 15.38 24.89 -3.53
C PHE A 167 16.54 24.06 -2.97
N ILE A 168 16.49 22.73 -3.10
CA ILE A 168 17.53 21.83 -2.57
C ILE A 168 18.88 22.00 -3.27
N ALA A 169 18.87 22.35 -4.56
CA ALA A 169 20.08 22.57 -5.33
C ALA A 169 20.78 23.91 -5.01
N ASP A 170 20.17 24.77 -4.20
CA ASP A 170 20.80 26.00 -3.73
C ASP A 170 21.57 25.74 -2.42
N ASP A 171 22.88 25.53 -2.55
CA ASP A 171 23.78 25.27 -1.42
C ASP A 171 23.76 26.39 -0.36
N SER A 172 23.34 27.61 -0.70
CA SER A 172 23.20 28.70 0.27
C SER A 172 21.99 28.52 1.19
N LEU A 173 20.97 27.81 0.72
CA LEU A 173 19.74 27.52 1.45
C LEU A 173 19.78 26.12 2.09
N CYS A 174 20.28 25.11 1.37
CA CYS A 174 20.31 23.71 1.79
C CYS A 174 21.70 23.07 1.72
N PRO A 175 22.70 23.56 2.49
CA PRO A 175 24.08 23.07 2.39
C PRO A 175 24.26 21.59 2.78
N ASP A 176 23.34 21.05 3.59
CA ASP A 176 23.48 19.72 4.19
C ASP A 176 22.80 18.61 3.39
N ILE A 177 21.96 18.93 2.40
CA ILE A 177 21.25 17.95 1.58
C ILE A 177 21.79 18.01 0.17
N ARG A 178 22.77 17.15 -0.11
CA ARG A 178 23.44 17.14 -1.41
C ARG A 178 22.62 16.38 -2.45
N LEU A 179 22.37 17.02 -3.58
CA LEU A 179 21.71 16.45 -4.75
C LEU A 179 22.73 15.92 -5.77
N ILE A 180 22.48 14.75 -6.34
CA ILE A 180 23.32 14.16 -7.39
C ILE A 180 22.48 13.70 -8.57
N GLU A 181 22.94 14.07 -9.75
CA GLU A 181 22.53 13.51 -11.03
C GLU A 181 23.72 12.70 -11.57
N PRO A 182 23.74 11.36 -11.40
CA PRO A 182 24.86 10.56 -11.86
C PRO A 182 25.07 10.71 -13.35
N LYS A 183 26.33 10.73 -13.77
CA LYS A 183 26.72 10.89 -15.17
C LYS A 183 26.75 9.56 -15.90
N LYS A 184 26.99 8.47 -15.18
CA LYS A 184 27.07 7.12 -15.74
C LYS A 184 25.74 6.40 -15.55
N ASP A 185 25.25 5.82 -16.64
CA ASP A 185 24.06 4.98 -16.64
C ASP A 185 24.34 3.70 -17.42
N ASP A 186 25.16 2.82 -16.82
CA ASP A 186 25.66 1.59 -17.44
C ASP A 186 24.55 0.70 -18.00
N HIS A 187 23.33 0.82 -17.48
CA HIS A 187 22.20 -0.02 -17.83
C HIS A 187 20.99 0.77 -18.36
N GLY A 188 21.09 2.08 -18.62
CA GLY A 188 19.95 2.88 -19.09
C GLY A 188 18.82 3.09 -18.06
N ARG A 189 19.00 2.61 -16.82
CA ARG A 189 17.97 2.64 -15.76
C ARG A 189 17.72 4.06 -15.26
N LEU A 190 18.80 4.81 -15.04
CA LEU A 190 18.73 6.16 -14.51
C LEU A 190 17.99 7.08 -15.49
N VAL A 191 18.33 7.00 -16.78
CA VAL A 191 17.68 7.76 -17.86
C VAL A 191 16.21 7.37 -17.98
N ASN A 192 15.90 6.07 -18.03
CA ASN A 192 14.53 5.61 -18.21
C ASN A 192 13.60 5.95 -17.05
N GLN A 193 14.15 6.04 -15.83
CA GLN A 193 13.40 6.45 -14.64
C GLN A 193 13.39 7.97 -14.46
N ALA A 194 14.11 8.72 -15.31
CA ALA A 194 14.41 10.13 -15.10
C ALA A 194 14.90 10.38 -13.65
N GLY A 195 15.84 9.55 -13.22
CA GLY A 195 16.24 9.40 -11.83
C GLY A 195 17.32 10.39 -11.40
N LEU A 196 17.34 10.69 -10.12
CA LEU A 196 18.38 11.44 -9.43
C LEU A 196 18.41 11.02 -7.95
N PHE A 197 19.43 11.45 -7.21
CA PHE A 197 19.62 11.07 -5.82
C PHE A 197 19.77 12.26 -4.89
N THR A 198 19.35 12.09 -3.64
CA THR A 198 19.78 12.93 -2.51
C THR A 198 20.61 12.11 -1.54
N TYR A 199 21.68 12.70 -1.01
CA TYR A 199 22.39 12.15 0.14
C TYR A 199 21.65 12.48 1.41
N SER A 200 21.47 11.48 2.27
CA SER A 200 21.03 11.77 3.62
C SER A 200 22.16 12.39 4.44
N PRO A 201 21.87 13.43 5.24
CA PRO A 201 22.84 14.03 6.14
C PRO A 201 23.27 13.01 7.21
N TYR A 202 24.46 13.19 7.77
CA TYR A 202 25.02 12.21 8.71
C TYR A 202 24.62 12.41 10.17
N ASP A 203 23.97 13.52 10.48
CA ASP A 203 23.60 13.94 11.83
C ASP A 203 22.10 13.83 12.12
N SER A 204 21.28 13.67 11.07
CA SER A 204 19.83 13.83 11.12
C SER A 204 19.14 13.09 9.97
N THR A 205 17.80 13.12 9.93
CA THR A 205 17.05 12.67 8.76
C THR A 205 16.83 13.83 7.79
N ILE A 206 16.57 13.53 6.52
CA ILE A 206 16.27 14.57 5.52
C ILE A 206 15.06 15.39 5.94
N GLU A 207 14.01 14.75 6.47
CA GLU A 207 12.80 15.44 6.92
C GLU A 207 13.08 16.42 8.05
N ALA A 208 13.88 16.00 9.04
CA ALA A 208 14.27 16.87 10.15
C ALA A 208 15.12 18.05 9.66
N LYS A 209 16.11 17.77 8.79
CA LYS A 209 17.00 18.81 8.27
C LYS A 209 16.27 19.85 7.43
N LEU A 210 15.33 19.43 6.59
CA LEU A 210 14.47 20.34 5.83
C LEU A 210 13.57 21.17 6.74
N ALA A 211 12.98 20.57 7.76
CA ALA A 211 12.16 21.29 8.72
C ALA A 211 12.97 22.34 9.48
N ASP A 212 14.20 22.01 9.88
CA ASP A 212 15.11 22.93 10.58
C ASP A 212 15.53 24.09 9.66
N THR A 213 15.92 23.80 8.40
CA THR A 213 16.25 24.83 7.41
C THR A 213 15.09 25.79 7.17
N LEU A 214 13.87 25.27 6.98
CA LEU A 214 12.69 26.09 6.70
C LEU A 214 12.20 26.85 7.94
N SER A 215 12.60 26.44 9.15
CA SER A 215 12.29 27.14 10.40
C SER A 215 13.39 28.11 10.83
N ASP A 216 14.54 28.15 10.14
CA ASP A 216 15.66 29.03 10.51
C ASP A 216 15.28 30.49 10.24
N GLU A 217 15.51 31.37 11.22
CA GLU A 217 15.30 32.81 11.08
C GLU A 217 16.09 33.40 9.90
N LYS A 218 17.20 32.79 9.50
CA LYS A 218 18.02 33.20 8.35
C LYS A 218 17.43 32.83 7.00
N PHE A 219 16.44 31.94 6.95
CA PHE A 219 15.78 31.58 5.70
C PHE A 219 15.04 32.80 5.11
N GLU A 220 15.53 33.33 4.00
CA GLU A 220 15.06 34.57 3.37
C GLU A 220 13.75 34.39 2.58
N ASP A 221 12.72 33.84 3.24
CA ASP A 221 11.36 33.79 2.73
C ASP A 221 10.46 34.67 3.61
N ASP A 222 10.24 35.90 3.16
CA ASP A 222 9.41 36.89 3.87
C ASP A 222 7.94 36.44 4.00
N GLU A 223 7.45 35.56 3.11
CA GLU A 223 6.12 34.98 3.22
C GLU A 223 6.07 34.01 4.40
N LEU A 224 7.07 33.13 4.52
CA LEU A 224 7.14 32.14 5.59
C LEU A 224 7.36 32.78 6.97
N ARG A 225 8.21 33.80 7.06
CA ARG A 225 8.52 34.49 8.34
C ARG A 225 7.31 35.20 8.96
N ASN A 226 6.42 35.72 8.12
CA ASN A 226 5.26 36.49 8.56
C ASN A 226 3.96 35.66 8.65
N ALA A 227 4.03 34.40 8.25
CA ALA A 227 2.90 33.49 8.19
C ALA A 227 2.49 32.96 9.57
N ASP A 228 1.17 32.84 9.80
CA ASP A 228 0.63 32.07 10.92
C ASP A 228 0.80 30.55 10.72
N GLU A 229 0.47 29.74 11.73
CA GLU A 229 0.66 28.27 11.67
C GLU A 229 -0.05 27.58 10.48
N ASN A 230 -1.24 28.06 10.09
CA ASN A 230 -1.97 27.50 8.95
C ASN A 230 -1.32 27.93 7.64
N GLU A 231 -0.86 29.17 7.57
CA GLU A 231 -0.17 29.71 6.40
C GLU A 231 1.21 29.07 6.21
N GLN A 232 1.90 28.73 7.29
CA GLN A 232 3.19 28.02 7.23
C GLN A 232 3.06 26.65 6.54
N SER A 233 1.98 25.91 6.82
CA SER A 233 1.76 24.58 6.21
C SER A 233 1.74 24.65 4.68
N ARG A 234 0.99 25.60 4.11
CA ARG A 234 0.91 25.79 2.65
C ARG A 234 2.19 26.32 2.04
N ILE A 235 2.94 27.17 2.77
CA ILE A 235 4.22 27.71 2.28
C ILE A 235 5.31 26.63 2.30
N ILE A 236 5.44 25.88 3.40
CA ILE A 236 6.38 24.75 3.51
C ILE A 236 6.08 23.70 2.42
N ALA A 237 4.80 23.49 2.08
CA ALA A 237 4.40 22.55 1.04
C ALA A 237 4.98 22.91 -0.35
N LYS A 238 5.36 24.18 -0.58
CA LYS A 238 6.05 24.64 -1.80
C LYS A 238 7.46 24.07 -1.92
N TYR A 239 8.06 23.63 -0.81
CA TYR A 239 9.44 23.12 -0.71
C TYR A 239 9.47 21.60 -0.56
N ILE A 240 8.65 21.04 0.32
CA ILE A 240 8.45 19.60 0.47
C ILE A 240 7.02 19.31 0.90
N CYS A 241 6.38 18.32 0.27
CA CYS A 241 5.08 17.84 0.72
C CYS A 241 4.91 16.34 0.47
N LYS A 242 3.92 15.75 1.14
CA LYS A 242 3.54 14.35 0.97
C LYS A 242 2.08 14.26 0.55
N ILE A 243 1.85 13.61 -0.59
CA ILE A 243 0.52 13.38 -1.14
C ILE A 243 0.15 11.94 -0.85
N TYR A 244 -0.91 11.75 -0.07
CA TYR A 244 -1.53 10.45 0.10
C TYR A 244 -2.48 10.17 -1.06
N ILE A 245 -2.38 8.99 -1.65
CA ILE A 245 -3.30 8.54 -2.71
C ILE A 245 -3.97 7.28 -2.21
N LYS A 246 -5.30 7.29 -2.17
CA LYS A 246 -6.06 6.14 -1.67
C LYS A 246 -5.64 4.87 -2.43
N ASN A 247 -5.38 3.80 -1.68
CA ASN A 247 -4.92 2.53 -2.22
C ASN A 247 -6.10 1.73 -2.77
N GLU A 248 -6.66 2.23 -3.88
CA GLU A 248 -7.76 1.63 -4.62
C GLU A 248 -7.42 1.56 -6.11
N ASP A 249 -8.07 0.63 -6.82
CA ASP A 249 -7.94 0.46 -8.26
C ASP A 249 -6.47 0.42 -8.76
N ARG A 250 -5.63 -0.36 -8.07
CA ARG A 250 -4.22 -0.53 -8.43
C ARG A 250 -4.04 -1.01 -9.88
N GLU A 251 -4.84 -1.97 -10.32
CA GLU A 251 -4.76 -2.49 -11.70
C GLU A 251 -5.18 -1.45 -12.73
N GLY A 252 -6.22 -0.64 -12.46
CA GLY A 252 -6.58 0.49 -13.32
C GLY A 252 -5.46 1.51 -13.43
N CYS A 253 -4.83 1.87 -12.30
CA CYS A 253 -3.67 2.75 -12.25
C CYS A 253 -2.50 2.19 -13.09
N LEU A 254 -2.11 0.93 -12.90
CA LEU A 254 -0.99 0.32 -13.63
C LEU A 254 -1.27 0.16 -15.13
N ARG A 255 -2.51 -0.16 -15.52
CA ARG A 255 -2.92 -0.15 -16.93
C ARG A 255 -2.85 1.24 -17.54
N HIS A 256 -3.27 2.27 -16.80
CA HIS A 256 -3.19 3.66 -17.24
C HIS A 256 -1.73 4.09 -17.46
N LEU A 257 -0.85 3.81 -16.49
CA LEU A 257 0.60 4.07 -16.58
C LEU A 257 1.24 3.32 -17.76
N ARG A 258 0.86 2.07 -18.01
CA ARG A 258 1.34 1.28 -19.16
C ARG A 258 1.02 1.94 -20.50
N ARG A 259 -0.15 2.59 -20.63
CA ARG A 259 -0.53 3.35 -21.85
C ARG A 259 0.36 4.58 -22.08
N MET A 260 1.00 5.07 -21.02
CA MET A 260 1.99 6.16 -21.08
C MET A 260 3.44 5.63 -21.17
N ASN A 261 3.62 4.33 -21.49
CA ASN A 261 4.91 3.66 -21.55
C ASN A 261 5.68 3.63 -20.21
N VAL A 262 4.96 3.71 -19.07
CA VAL A 262 5.52 3.60 -17.72
C VAL A 262 5.21 2.19 -17.17
N HIS A 263 6.18 1.28 -17.25
CA HIS A 263 6.06 -0.10 -16.78
C HIS A 263 7.45 -0.71 -16.49
N HIS A 264 7.50 -1.89 -15.85
CA HIS A 264 8.76 -2.55 -15.48
C HIS A 264 9.76 -2.65 -16.65
N ALA A 265 9.34 -3.14 -17.83
CA ALA A 265 10.24 -3.31 -18.96
C ALA A 265 10.78 -2.01 -19.57
N SER A 266 10.10 -0.86 -19.39
CA SER A 266 10.60 0.43 -19.86
C SER A 266 11.51 1.08 -18.82
N LEU A 267 11.15 1.01 -17.54
CA LEU A 267 11.92 1.60 -16.43
C LEU A 267 13.18 0.81 -16.06
N PHE A 268 13.18 -0.49 -16.32
CA PHE A 268 14.28 -1.41 -16.05
C PHE A 268 14.60 -2.17 -17.35
N PRO A 269 15.49 -1.66 -18.20
CA PRO A 269 15.74 -2.19 -19.54
C PRO A 269 16.62 -3.46 -19.55
N ASP A 270 16.63 -4.20 -18.45
CA ASP A 270 17.33 -5.47 -18.30
C ASP A 270 16.36 -6.65 -18.24
N LEU A 271 16.92 -7.86 -18.16
CA LEU A 271 16.14 -9.09 -18.10
C LEU A 271 15.28 -9.18 -16.83
N ILE A 272 15.65 -8.52 -15.73
CA ILE A 272 14.85 -8.50 -14.51
C ILE A 272 13.58 -7.68 -14.77
N GLY A 273 13.72 -6.48 -15.32
CA GLY A 273 12.59 -5.63 -15.69
C GLY A 273 11.65 -6.25 -16.71
N ALA A 274 12.21 -6.90 -17.73
CA ALA A 274 11.42 -7.66 -18.71
C ALA A 274 10.66 -8.82 -18.06
N SER A 275 11.32 -9.58 -17.17
CA SER A 275 10.70 -10.71 -16.47
C SER A 275 9.57 -10.23 -15.54
N GLU A 276 9.81 -9.19 -14.76
CA GLU A 276 8.78 -8.60 -13.88
C GLU A 276 7.58 -8.08 -14.67
N HIS A 277 7.81 -7.48 -15.84
CA HIS A 277 6.72 -7.03 -16.71
C HIS A 277 5.86 -8.21 -17.20
N CYS A 278 6.48 -9.26 -17.71
CA CYS A 278 5.77 -10.47 -18.17
C CYS A 278 4.99 -11.13 -17.03
N ASN A 279 5.60 -11.25 -15.85
CA ASN A 279 4.95 -11.81 -14.66
C ASN A 279 3.71 -11.01 -14.24
N LEU A 280 3.79 -9.68 -14.33
CA LEU A 280 2.65 -8.80 -14.03
C LEU A 280 1.52 -9.00 -15.04
N LEU A 281 1.84 -9.05 -16.34
CA LEU A 281 0.85 -9.25 -17.39
C LEU A 281 0.12 -10.59 -17.27
N ILE A 282 0.85 -11.68 -17.05
CA ILE A 282 0.22 -13.01 -16.93
C ILE A 282 -0.59 -13.13 -15.64
N ALA A 283 -0.17 -12.51 -14.54
CA ALA A 283 -0.93 -12.49 -13.29
C ALA A 283 -2.22 -11.67 -13.41
N GLU A 284 -2.18 -10.54 -14.13
CA GLU A 284 -3.36 -9.73 -14.46
C GLU A 284 -4.36 -10.53 -15.30
N ASP A 285 -3.89 -11.18 -16.36
CA ASP A 285 -4.70 -11.99 -17.27
C ASP A 285 -5.36 -13.20 -16.56
N GLN A 286 -4.58 -13.96 -15.78
CA GLN A 286 -5.11 -15.09 -15.01
C GLN A 286 -6.19 -14.66 -14.02
N ARG A 287 -6.01 -13.52 -13.34
CA ARG A 287 -7.01 -13.01 -12.41
C ARG A 287 -8.31 -12.63 -13.11
N GLN A 288 -8.22 -11.99 -14.28
CA GLN A 288 -9.42 -11.66 -15.05
C GLN A 288 -10.12 -12.93 -15.56
N ALA A 289 -9.36 -13.92 -16.05
CA ALA A 289 -9.92 -15.20 -16.49
C ALA A 289 -10.59 -15.99 -15.34
N GLU A 290 -10.05 -15.94 -14.12
CA GLU A 290 -10.69 -16.49 -12.92
C GLU A 290 -12.04 -15.81 -12.65
N ILE A 291 -12.08 -14.47 -12.70
CA ILE A 291 -13.30 -13.68 -12.51
C ILE A 291 -14.34 -14.03 -13.58
N ASP A 292 -13.95 -14.06 -14.86
CA ASP A 292 -14.86 -14.34 -15.99
C ASP A 292 -15.44 -15.76 -15.91
N ARG A 293 -14.62 -16.75 -15.53
CA ARG A 293 -15.05 -18.14 -15.34
C ARG A 293 -16.05 -18.26 -14.19
N ALA A 294 -15.73 -17.70 -13.04
CA ALA A 294 -16.60 -17.72 -11.87
C ALA A 294 -17.94 -17.00 -12.15
N GLY A 295 -17.91 -15.90 -12.91
CA GLY A 295 -19.10 -15.18 -13.34
C GLY A 295 -20.00 -16.03 -14.26
N SER A 296 -19.38 -16.75 -15.19
CA SER A 296 -20.08 -17.67 -16.11
C SER A 296 -20.71 -18.86 -15.37
N GLU A 297 -20.03 -19.40 -14.36
CA GLU A 297 -20.54 -20.50 -13.53
C GLU A 297 -21.70 -20.03 -12.65
N ALA A 298 -21.58 -18.87 -12.00
CA ALA A 298 -22.64 -18.27 -11.21
C ALA A 298 -23.90 -17.97 -12.05
N ALA A 299 -23.73 -17.53 -13.30
CA ALA A 299 -24.84 -17.31 -14.23
C ALA A 299 -25.57 -18.62 -14.58
N LYS A 300 -24.82 -19.69 -14.90
CA LYS A 300 -25.39 -21.02 -15.18
C LYS A 300 -26.18 -21.59 -13.99
N LEU A 301 -25.66 -21.40 -12.77
CA LEU A 301 -26.33 -21.85 -11.54
C LEU A 301 -27.67 -21.12 -11.33
N LYS A 302 -27.72 -19.80 -11.60
CA LYS A 302 -28.98 -19.03 -11.56
C LYS A 302 -29.99 -19.51 -12.61
N GLU A 303 -29.56 -19.66 -13.87
CA GLU A 303 -30.44 -20.12 -14.96
C GLU A 303 -31.01 -21.54 -14.70
N SER A 304 -30.18 -22.45 -14.15
CA SER A 304 -30.62 -23.81 -13.80
C SER A 304 -31.60 -23.83 -12.62
N SER A 305 -31.50 -22.88 -11.70
CA SER A 305 -32.39 -22.75 -10.55
C SER A 305 -33.74 -22.13 -10.96
N GLU A 306 -33.72 -21.14 -11.86
CA GLU A 306 -34.93 -20.51 -12.43
C GLU A 306 -35.71 -21.46 -13.35
N THR A 307 -35.04 -22.41 -14.03
CA THR A 307 -35.72 -23.45 -14.82
C THR A 307 -36.37 -24.55 -13.97
N LEU A 308 -35.91 -24.75 -12.73
CA LEU A 308 -36.51 -25.71 -11.78
C LEU A 308 -37.76 -25.15 -11.08
N GLU A 309 -37.94 -23.82 -11.00
CA GLU A 309 -39.11 -23.19 -10.35
C GLU A 309 -40.43 -23.31 -11.14
N VAL A 310 -40.42 -23.85 -12.37
CA VAL A 310 -41.66 -24.06 -13.15
C VAL A 310 -42.40 -25.36 -12.77
N SER A 311 -41.81 -26.24 -11.94
CA SER A 311 -42.51 -27.42 -11.41
C SER A 311 -42.97 -27.19 -9.97
N GLN A 312 -44.20 -26.69 -9.82
CA GLN A 312 -44.86 -26.51 -8.52
C GLN A 312 -44.90 -27.80 -7.67
N THR A 313 -44.31 -27.76 -6.46
CA THR A 313 -44.95 -28.35 -5.27
C THR A 313 -44.68 -27.53 -4.00
N LYS A 314 -45.76 -27.42 -3.21
CA LYS A 314 -46.06 -26.71 -1.94
C LYS A 314 -44.92 -26.41 -0.93
N PRO A 315 -45.13 -25.39 -0.06
CA PRO A 315 -44.13 -24.93 0.90
C PRO A 315 -43.95 -25.97 2.01
N SER A 316 -42.83 -26.67 1.97
CA SER A 316 -42.35 -27.50 3.06
C SER A 316 -41.28 -26.73 3.83
N ASN A 317 -41.55 -26.54 5.12
CA ASN A 317 -40.65 -26.10 6.19
C ASN A 317 -39.17 -26.03 5.79
N ILE A 318 -38.65 -24.82 5.65
CA ILE A 318 -37.21 -24.55 5.59
C ILE A 318 -36.68 -24.73 7.02
N ILE A 319 -36.43 -25.98 7.39
CA ILE A 319 -35.48 -26.29 8.45
C ILE A 319 -34.11 -25.98 7.83
N TYR A 320 -33.41 -25.02 8.44
CA TYR A 320 -32.09 -24.56 8.04
C TYR A 320 -31.12 -25.73 7.93
N ASP A 321 -30.74 -26.06 6.70
CA ASP A 321 -29.69 -27.04 6.41
C ASP A 321 -28.33 -26.46 6.85
N LEU A 322 -27.66 -27.19 7.73
CA LEU A 322 -26.55 -26.73 8.58
C LEU A 322 -25.17 -26.86 7.91
N ASP A 323 -25.09 -26.95 6.57
CA ASP A 323 -23.83 -27.20 5.85
C ASP A 323 -23.65 -26.30 4.60
N ARG A 324 -24.23 -25.09 4.59
CA ARG A 324 -23.88 -24.08 3.57
C ARG A 324 -22.48 -23.51 3.80
N ASN A 325 -21.60 -23.85 2.86
CA ASN A 325 -20.21 -23.41 2.69
C ASN A 325 -20.05 -21.92 3.06
N GLU A 326 -19.03 -21.56 3.85
CA GLU A 326 -18.76 -20.16 4.24
C GLU A 326 -18.65 -19.22 3.03
N VAL A 327 -18.24 -19.78 1.88
CA VAL A 327 -18.26 -19.10 0.59
C VAL A 327 -19.66 -18.56 0.24
N ASP A 328 -20.72 -19.36 0.36
CA ASP A 328 -22.10 -18.92 0.05
C ASP A 328 -22.56 -17.80 0.98
N LEU A 329 -22.17 -17.89 2.26
CA LEU A 329 -22.42 -16.83 3.23
C LEU A 329 -21.74 -15.53 2.78
N PHE A 330 -20.45 -15.58 2.42
CA PHE A 330 -19.70 -14.40 2.01
C PHE A 330 -20.23 -13.82 0.70
N VAL A 331 -20.62 -14.66 -0.26
CA VAL A 331 -21.30 -14.24 -1.50
C VAL A 331 -22.58 -13.47 -1.17
N SER A 332 -23.40 -13.99 -0.26
CA SER A 332 -24.66 -13.35 0.11
C SER A 332 -24.47 -11.97 0.75
N ILE A 333 -23.46 -11.83 1.63
CA ILE A 333 -23.10 -10.55 2.29
C ILE A 333 -22.55 -9.56 1.25
N LEU A 334 -21.60 -9.98 0.42
CA LEU A 334 -21.01 -9.11 -0.60
C LEU A 334 -22.03 -8.64 -1.63
N THR A 335 -23.03 -9.47 -1.94
CA THR A 335 -24.12 -9.12 -2.85
C THR A 335 -25.12 -8.13 -2.22
N SER A 336 -25.38 -8.24 -0.91
CA SER A 336 -26.38 -7.39 -0.22
C SER A 336 -25.88 -5.98 0.09
N VAL A 337 -24.57 -5.80 0.26
CA VAL A 337 -23.96 -4.51 0.66
C VAL A 337 -23.53 -3.66 -0.55
N SER A 338 -23.62 -4.17 -1.77
CA SER A 338 -23.07 -3.49 -2.94
C SER A 338 -24.04 -2.50 -3.59
N ASP A 339 -23.79 -1.19 -3.43
CA ASP A 339 -24.54 -0.11 -4.10
C ASP A 339 -24.21 0.02 -5.61
N LYS A 340 -23.10 -0.57 -6.06
CA LYS A 340 -22.68 -0.64 -7.47
C LYS A 340 -22.61 -2.10 -7.90
N PRO A 341 -22.92 -2.45 -9.17
CA PRO A 341 -22.80 -3.83 -9.63
C PRO A 341 -21.32 -4.26 -9.61
N ILE A 342 -20.90 -4.95 -8.55
CA ILE A 342 -19.68 -5.75 -8.57
C ILE A 342 -19.97 -6.96 -9.45
N GLU A 343 -19.06 -7.27 -10.38
CA GLU A 343 -19.16 -8.46 -11.23
C GLU A 343 -19.38 -9.71 -10.37
N ALA A 344 -20.40 -10.50 -10.68
CA ALA A 344 -20.77 -11.68 -9.89
C ALA A 344 -19.59 -12.65 -9.73
N GLY A 345 -18.77 -12.82 -10.77
CA GLY A 345 -17.56 -13.63 -10.71
C GLY A 345 -16.51 -13.11 -9.74
N ARG A 346 -16.39 -11.79 -9.59
CA ARG A 346 -15.49 -11.17 -8.62
C ARG A 346 -15.97 -11.43 -7.20
N ILE A 347 -17.28 -11.34 -6.94
CA ILE A 347 -17.86 -11.69 -5.63
C ILE A 347 -17.52 -13.14 -5.27
N GLN A 348 -17.70 -14.07 -6.21
CA GLN A 348 -17.41 -15.49 -6.01
C GLN A 348 -15.94 -15.73 -5.66
N VAL A 349 -15.00 -15.26 -6.50
CA VAL A 349 -13.56 -15.46 -6.29
C VAL A 349 -13.08 -14.85 -4.98
N VAL A 350 -13.58 -13.66 -4.62
CA VAL A 350 -13.27 -13.02 -3.34
C VAL A 350 -13.74 -13.86 -2.17
N SER A 351 -14.97 -14.38 -2.25
CA SER A 351 -15.58 -15.19 -1.19
C SER A 351 -14.80 -16.49 -0.96
N GLU A 352 -14.36 -17.15 -2.03
CA GLU A 352 -13.53 -18.37 -1.96
C GLU A 352 -12.17 -18.11 -1.32
N LYS A 353 -11.50 -17.01 -1.69
CA LYS A 353 -10.19 -16.63 -1.13
C LYS A 353 -10.30 -16.22 0.34
N LEU A 354 -11.36 -15.49 0.70
CA LEU A 354 -11.63 -15.16 2.11
C LEU A 354 -11.85 -16.41 2.96
N ALA A 355 -12.69 -17.35 2.49
CA ALA A 355 -12.95 -18.59 3.20
C ALA A 355 -11.67 -19.40 3.41
N SER A 356 -10.87 -19.56 2.36
CA SER A 356 -9.59 -20.26 2.42
C SER A 356 -8.60 -19.60 3.38
N SER A 357 -8.46 -18.28 3.33
CA SER A 357 -7.59 -17.51 4.22
C SER A 357 -8.02 -17.60 5.69
N PHE A 358 -9.33 -17.66 5.96
CA PHE A 358 -9.85 -17.76 7.33
C PHE A 358 -9.68 -19.15 7.92
N ILE A 359 -9.75 -20.22 7.10
CA ILE A 359 -9.50 -21.60 7.56
C ILE A 359 -8.12 -21.71 8.23
N GLU A 360 -7.09 -21.08 7.65
CA GLU A 360 -5.73 -21.10 8.19
C GLU A 360 -5.61 -20.45 9.57
N LEU A 361 -6.48 -19.48 9.88
CA LEU A 361 -6.47 -18.73 11.14
C LEU A 361 -7.35 -19.34 12.25
N LYS A 362 -8.27 -20.24 11.88
CA LYS A 362 -9.23 -20.89 12.79
C LYS A 362 -8.57 -21.97 13.65
N SER A 363 -7.80 -21.53 14.65
CA SER A 363 -7.29 -22.38 15.73
C SER A 363 -8.32 -22.59 16.86
N VAL A 364 -8.03 -23.45 17.84
CA VAL A 364 -8.95 -23.71 18.98
C VAL A 364 -9.31 -22.39 19.70
N ASP A 365 -10.60 -22.18 19.94
CA ASP A 365 -11.17 -20.96 20.54
C ASP A 365 -10.83 -19.65 19.80
N TRP A 366 -10.58 -19.71 18.49
CA TRP A 366 -10.21 -18.54 17.69
C TRP A 366 -11.19 -17.36 17.84
N HIS A 367 -12.49 -17.66 17.94
CA HIS A 367 -13.57 -16.68 18.05
C HIS A 367 -13.52 -15.84 19.35
N LYS A 368 -12.77 -16.27 20.37
CA LYS A 368 -12.57 -15.53 21.63
C LYS A 368 -11.28 -14.70 21.64
N ARG A 369 -10.42 -14.86 20.64
CA ARG A 369 -9.07 -14.27 20.60
C ARG A 369 -9.07 -13.02 19.72
N GLU A 370 -9.04 -11.84 20.35
CA GLU A 370 -9.05 -10.56 19.62
C GLU A 370 -7.87 -10.41 18.65
N THR A 371 -6.72 -11.02 18.97
CA THR A 371 -5.57 -11.06 18.07
C THR A 371 -5.87 -11.76 16.76
N ILE A 372 -6.60 -12.89 16.79
CA ILE A 372 -6.98 -13.64 15.59
C ILE A 372 -8.05 -12.89 14.82
N LEU A 373 -9.05 -12.32 15.50
CA LEU A 373 -10.08 -11.51 14.84
C LEU A 373 -9.47 -10.28 14.14
N SER A 374 -8.49 -9.63 14.77
CA SER A 374 -7.74 -8.52 14.17
C SER A 374 -6.92 -8.94 12.95
N GLN A 375 -6.31 -10.14 12.99
CA GLN A 375 -5.62 -10.72 11.84
C GLN A 375 -6.59 -11.05 10.70
N MET A 376 -7.75 -11.65 11.00
CA MET A 376 -8.80 -11.94 10.02
C MET A 376 -9.30 -10.66 9.34
N ARG A 377 -9.57 -9.59 10.11
CA ARG A 377 -9.95 -8.29 9.56
C ARG A 377 -8.86 -7.72 8.63
N SER A 378 -7.60 -7.80 9.04
CA SER A 378 -6.47 -7.30 8.25
C SER A 378 -6.32 -8.05 6.93
N LYS A 379 -6.33 -9.39 6.97
CA LYS A 379 -6.31 -10.24 5.76
C LYS A 379 -7.50 -9.96 4.85
N ALA A 380 -8.70 -9.84 5.42
CA ALA A 380 -9.90 -9.54 4.65
C ALA A 380 -9.81 -8.18 3.95
N ARG A 381 -9.29 -7.13 4.61
CA ARG A 381 -9.06 -5.82 3.97
C ARG A 381 -8.12 -5.94 2.77
N VAL A 382 -7.02 -6.66 2.90
CA VAL A 382 -6.03 -6.87 1.82
C VAL A 382 -6.66 -7.61 0.64
N ILE A 383 -7.38 -8.72 0.90
CA ILE A 383 -8.06 -9.50 -0.14
C ILE A 383 -9.13 -8.65 -0.84
N LEU A 384 -10.02 -8.00 -0.09
CA LEU A 384 -11.09 -7.18 -0.64
C LEU A 384 -10.53 -6.01 -1.49
N ARG A 385 -9.46 -5.35 -1.03
CA ARG A 385 -8.76 -4.30 -1.79
C ARG A 385 -8.14 -4.85 -3.07
N LYS A 386 -7.45 -5.99 -3.01
CA LYS A 386 -6.80 -6.63 -4.16
C LYS A 386 -7.78 -6.96 -5.28
N PHE A 387 -9.02 -7.28 -4.93
CA PHE A 387 -10.10 -7.54 -5.88
C PHE A 387 -10.98 -6.32 -6.18
N GLY A 388 -10.59 -5.11 -5.77
CA GLY A 388 -11.26 -3.87 -6.16
C GLY A 388 -12.57 -3.57 -5.44
N VAL A 389 -12.81 -4.16 -4.26
CA VAL A 389 -13.95 -3.79 -3.41
C VAL A 389 -13.66 -2.44 -2.74
N SER A 390 -14.54 -1.45 -2.98
CA SER A 390 -14.37 -0.08 -2.48
C SER A 390 -14.34 0.01 -0.96
N SER A 391 -13.58 0.96 -0.41
CA SER A 391 -13.43 1.19 1.03
C SER A 391 -14.76 1.52 1.71
N SER A 392 -15.70 2.17 1.02
CA SER A 392 -16.98 2.60 1.61
C SER A 392 -17.81 1.44 2.16
N ILE A 393 -17.70 0.27 1.51
CA ILE A 393 -18.42 -0.94 1.90
C ILE A 393 -17.54 -1.97 2.59
N ARG A 394 -16.20 -1.87 2.43
CA ARG A 394 -15.26 -2.89 2.87
C ARG A 394 -15.34 -3.18 4.36
N ASP A 395 -15.28 -2.15 5.20
CA ASP A 395 -15.30 -2.34 6.65
C ASP A 395 -16.65 -2.88 7.14
N SER A 396 -17.76 -2.40 6.57
CA SER A 396 -19.10 -2.93 6.86
C SER A 396 -19.24 -4.41 6.50
N VAL A 397 -18.75 -4.81 5.32
CA VAL A 397 -18.73 -6.21 4.88
C VAL A 397 -17.89 -7.07 5.82
N ILE A 398 -16.69 -6.60 6.19
CA ILE A 398 -15.81 -7.33 7.09
C ILE A 398 -16.47 -7.52 8.45
N ASP A 399 -17.05 -6.48 9.03
CA ASP A 399 -17.70 -6.59 10.35
C ASP A 399 -18.93 -7.50 10.32
N GLN A 400 -19.71 -7.47 9.23
CA GLN A 400 -20.81 -8.42 9.03
C GLN A 400 -20.31 -9.86 8.90
N ILE A 401 -19.25 -10.09 8.10
CA ILE A 401 -18.64 -11.42 7.95
C ILE A 401 -18.16 -11.93 9.31
N ILE A 402 -17.33 -11.15 10.02
CA ILE A 402 -16.72 -11.53 11.30
C ILE A 402 -17.80 -11.78 12.37
N SER A 403 -18.80 -10.91 12.48
CA SER A 403 -19.87 -11.09 13.47
C SER A 403 -20.68 -12.37 13.23
N ILE A 404 -21.04 -12.69 11.98
CA ILE A 404 -21.82 -13.89 11.66
C ILE A 404 -21.00 -15.17 11.90
N ILE A 405 -19.72 -15.20 11.51
CA ILE A 405 -18.89 -16.41 11.73
C ILE A 405 -18.62 -16.66 13.23
N VAL A 406 -18.44 -15.59 14.03
CA VAL A 406 -18.27 -15.71 15.49
C VAL A 406 -19.55 -16.21 16.15
N GLN A 407 -20.71 -15.71 15.71
CA GLN A 407 -22.01 -16.20 16.20
C GLN A 407 -22.22 -17.68 15.89
N ARG A 408 -21.92 -18.12 14.65
CA ARG A 408 -22.03 -19.54 14.26
C ARG A 408 -21.16 -20.45 15.12
N GLU A 409 -19.93 -20.02 15.42
CA GLU A 409 -19.00 -20.79 16.24
C GLU A 409 -19.44 -20.87 17.71
N HIS A 410 -20.04 -19.81 18.24
CA HIS A 410 -20.63 -19.81 19.58
C HIS A 410 -21.79 -20.80 19.69
N THR A 411 -22.69 -20.84 18.69
CA THR A 411 -23.80 -21.80 18.66
C THR A 411 -23.28 -23.24 18.61
N ARG A 412 -22.29 -23.52 17.77
CA ARG A 412 -21.66 -24.85 17.67
C ARG A 412 -21.01 -25.29 18.99
N SER A 413 -20.32 -24.38 19.66
CA SER A 413 -19.69 -24.65 20.96
C SER A 413 -20.74 -24.93 22.06
N GLN A 414 -21.92 -24.32 22.00
CA GLN A 414 -23.01 -24.55 22.95
C GLN A 414 -23.71 -25.90 22.72
N ASP A 415 -23.89 -26.30 21.47
CA ASP A 415 -24.49 -27.60 21.11
C ASP A 415 -23.58 -28.78 21.48
N GLU A 416 -22.25 -28.64 21.39
CA GLU A 416 -21.28 -29.66 21.83
C GLU A 416 -21.19 -29.81 23.36
N LEU A 417 -21.64 -28.82 24.13
CA LEU A 417 -21.67 -28.82 25.61
C LEU A 417 -22.99 -29.33 26.21
N SER A 418 -23.97 -29.70 25.39
CA SER A 418 -25.24 -30.31 25.84
C SER A 418 -25.23 -31.84 25.63
N PRO A 419 -24.74 -32.65 26.58
CA PRO A 419 -24.87 -34.10 26.45
C PRO A 419 -26.34 -34.52 26.54
N ASN A 420 -26.77 -35.34 25.58
CA ASN A 420 -28.06 -36.05 25.51
C ASN A 420 -28.65 -36.37 26.90
N GLU A 421 -29.62 -35.57 27.36
CA GLU A 421 -30.59 -36.01 28.37
C GLU A 421 -31.69 -36.82 27.68
N THR A 422 -31.43 -38.09 27.40
CA THR A 422 -32.51 -39.06 27.19
C THR A 422 -33.11 -39.43 28.55
N SER A 423 -34.14 -38.69 28.97
CA SER A 423 -35.00 -39.06 30.10
C SER A 423 -35.81 -40.33 29.78
N PRO A 424 -35.86 -41.33 30.67
CA PRO A 424 -36.66 -42.54 30.48
C PRO A 424 -38.14 -42.24 30.76
N LYS A 425 -39.02 -42.59 29.79
CA LYS A 425 -40.47 -42.60 30.01
C LYS A 425 -40.89 -43.84 30.78
N GLU A 426 -41.71 -43.58 31.79
CA GLU A 426 -42.43 -44.48 32.67
C GLU A 426 -43.11 -45.65 31.93
N ARG A 427 -43.03 -46.85 32.50
CA ARG A 427 -44.03 -47.90 32.32
C ARG A 427 -44.39 -48.44 33.70
N SER A 428 -45.61 -48.13 34.10
CA SER A 428 -46.27 -48.52 35.33
C SER A 428 -46.99 -49.88 35.18
N MET A 429 -47.06 -50.59 36.32
CA MET A 429 -48.02 -51.62 36.75
C MET A 429 -47.93 -53.06 36.21
N GLU A 430 -47.63 -53.99 37.13
CA GLU A 430 -48.38 -55.21 37.55
C GLU A 430 -47.50 -55.89 38.63
N VAL A 431 -47.78 -55.81 39.93
CA VAL A 431 -48.76 -56.55 40.77
C VAL A 431 -48.57 -58.09 40.74
N GLU A 432 -48.49 -58.64 41.96
CA GLU A 432 -48.69 -60.03 42.41
C GLU A 432 -47.48 -60.99 42.61
N ALA A 433 -47.11 -61.09 43.90
CA ALA A 433 -47.24 -62.28 44.77
C ALA A 433 -46.25 -63.46 44.70
N ILE A 434 -45.82 -63.79 45.93
CA ILE A 434 -45.11 -64.97 46.48
C ILE A 434 -43.59 -64.86 46.52
#